data_AF-A0A7S0U410-F1
#
_entry.id   AF-A0A7S0U410-F1
#
_cell.length_a   1.000
_cell.length_b   1.000
_cell.length_c   1.000
_cell.angle_alpha   90.00
_cell.angle_beta   90.00
_cell.angle_gamma   90.00
#
_symmetry.space_group_name_H-M   'P 1'
#
loop_
_entity.id
_entity.type
_entity.pdbx_description
1 polymer ?
#
loop_
_entity_poly.entity_id
_entity_poly.type
_entity_poly.pdbx_seq_one_letter_code
_entity_poly.pdbx_strand_id
1 'polypeptide(L)'
;RGREPGGAKGHALVRGTREWERQQDDSFFDNLDKRRDVEESRHQRREEDKEEEERHRRHREEQREHDRINRVYLHDKKRDAAARLAAKQYTARTFEAINSHRDSLQSDSESGFKSIEAKELATEVERSHPNASPTEIAHRALRLLHLVMAKAHGSLPTVGNGL
;
A
#
# COMPACT_ATOMS: atom_id res chain seq x y z
N ARG A 1 -40.24 -53.60 59.13
CA ARG A 1 -41.33 -54.46 58.57
C ARG A 1 -41.73 -53.85 57.24
N GLY A 2 -41.42 -54.53 56.14
CA GLY A 2 -41.50 -54.00 54.77
C GLY A 2 -42.93 -53.89 54.25
N ARG A 3 -43.17 -52.88 53.42
CA ARG A 3 -44.32 -52.76 52.52
C ARG A 3 -43.86 -53.30 51.16
N GLU A 4 -44.46 -54.40 50.73
CA GLU A 4 -44.37 -54.91 49.36
C GLU A 4 -45.24 -54.05 48.41
N PRO A 5 -44.82 -53.82 47.17
CA PRO A 5 -45.57 -53.06 46.18
C PRO A 5 -46.70 -53.91 45.57
N GLY A 6 -47.88 -53.31 45.40
CA GLY A 6 -49.00 -53.91 44.70
C GLY A 6 -48.69 -54.10 43.21
N GLY A 7 -48.23 -55.30 42.85
CA GLY A 7 -48.20 -55.75 41.46
C GLY A 7 -49.61 -56.07 41.00
N ALA A 8 -50.17 -55.19 40.16
CA ALA A 8 -51.38 -55.49 39.39
C ALA A 8 -51.11 -56.71 38.51
N LYS A 9 -51.69 -57.86 38.86
CA LYS A 9 -51.72 -59.05 38.00
C LYS A 9 -52.66 -58.77 36.84
N GLY A 10 -52.11 -58.39 35.69
CA GLY A 10 -52.86 -58.35 34.44
C GLY A 10 -53.37 -59.74 34.10
N HIS A 11 -54.69 -59.91 34.05
CA HIS A 11 -55.29 -61.09 33.44
C HIS A 11 -54.93 -61.08 31.96
N ALA A 12 -54.20 -62.10 31.49
CA ALA A 12 -53.95 -62.28 30.07
C ALA A 12 -55.30 -62.58 29.39
N LEU A 13 -55.77 -61.67 28.54
CA LEU A 13 -57.01 -61.82 27.80
C LEU A 13 -56.94 -63.07 26.91
N VAL A 14 -57.99 -63.90 26.95
CA VAL A 14 -58.06 -65.13 26.17
C VAL A 14 -58.10 -64.78 24.67
N ARG A 15 -57.19 -65.39 23.91
CA ARG A 15 -57.07 -65.19 22.46
C ARG A 15 -58.38 -65.50 21.76
N GLY A 16 -58.84 -64.58 20.89
CA GLY A 16 -60.10 -64.71 20.15
C GLY A 16 -61.34 -64.18 20.88
N THR A 17 -61.18 -63.58 22.07
CA THR A 17 -62.26 -62.79 22.67
C THR A 17 -62.27 -61.38 22.08
N ARG A 18 -63.44 -60.74 22.07
CA ARG A 18 -63.63 -59.37 21.58
C ARG A 18 -62.72 -58.35 22.28
N GLU A 19 -62.39 -58.58 23.55
CA GLU A 19 -61.48 -57.72 24.31
C GLU A 19 -60.01 -57.92 23.88
N TRP A 20 -59.62 -59.16 23.58
CA TRP A 20 -58.30 -59.46 23.03
C TRP A 20 -58.11 -58.87 21.64
N GLU A 21 -59.14 -58.94 20.77
CA GLU A 21 -59.11 -58.33 19.44
C GLU A 21 -58.95 -56.81 19.50
N ARG A 22 -59.72 -56.12 20.36
CA ARG A 22 -59.56 -54.67 20.56
C ARG A 22 -58.15 -54.28 21.03
N GLN A 23 -57.55 -55.05 21.95
CA GLN A 23 -56.21 -54.74 22.42
C GLN A 23 -55.15 -54.90 21.32
N GLN A 24 -55.35 -55.84 20.38
CA GLN A 24 -54.47 -55.98 19.21
C GLN A 24 -54.66 -54.84 18.21
N ASP A 25 -55.91 -54.43 17.97
CA ASP A 25 -56.22 -53.29 17.11
C ASP A 25 -55.61 -52.00 17.67
N ASP A 26 -55.81 -51.73 18.97
CA ASP A 26 -55.23 -50.56 19.67
C ASP A 26 -53.69 -50.58 19.56
N SER A 27 -53.06 -51.74 19.77
CA SER A 27 -51.61 -51.90 19.64
C SER A 27 -51.11 -51.72 18.20
N PHE A 28 -51.95 -52.06 17.20
CA PHE A 28 -51.65 -51.89 15.79
C PHE A 28 -51.69 -50.41 15.38
N PHE A 29 -52.74 -49.68 15.78
CA PHE A 29 -52.86 -48.25 15.51
C PHE A 29 -51.79 -47.43 16.25
N ASP A 30 -51.50 -47.76 17.52
CA ASP A 30 -50.40 -47.15 18.27
C ASP A 30 -49.04 -47.32 17.57
N ASN A 31 -48.80 -48.49 16.95
CA ASN A 31 -47.57 -48.75 16.22
C ASN A 31 -47.54 -48.06 14.85
N LEU A 32 -48.70 -47.86 14.21
CA LEU A 32 -48.79 -47.06 12.98
C LEU A 32 -48.48 -45.59 13.26
N ASP A 33 -49.05 -45.01 14.31
CA ASP A 33 -48.79 -43.63 14.71
C ASP A 33 -47.32 -43.42 15.11
N LYS A 34 -46.74 -44.34 15.91
CA LYS A 34 -45.31 -44.30 16.24
C LYS A 34 -44.40 -44.38 15.01
N ARG A 35 -44.77 -45.17 13.99
CA ARG A 35 -43.99 -45.24 12.73
C ARG A 35 -44.08 -43.94 11.95
N ARG A 36 -45.28 -43.34 11.88
CA ARG A 36 -45.49 -42.04 11.25
C ARG A 36 -44.68 -40.94 11.93
N ASP A 37 -44.70 -40.86 13.25
CA ASP A 37 -43.91 -39.87 14.00
C ASP A 37 -42.40 -40.01 13.76
N VAL A 38 -41.92 -41.26 13.68
CA VAL A 38 -40.51 -41.56 13.37
C VAL A 38 -40.17 -41.17 11.93
N GLU A 39 -41.07 -41.39 10.98
CA GLU A 39 -40.87 -41.03 9.57
C GLU A 39 -40.89 -39.51 9.38
N GLU A 40 -41.82 -38.81 10.02
CA GLU A 40 -41.89 -37.35 10.02
C GLU A 40 -40.66 -36.72 10.68
N SER A 41 -40.20 -37.27 11.81
CA SER A 41 -38.96 -36.85 12.49
C SER A 41 -37.70 -37.11 11.65
N ARG A 42 -37.70 -38.14 10.80
CA ARG A 42 -36.59 -38.41 9.86
C ARG A 42 -36.62 -37.44 8.68
N HIS A 43 -37.81 -37.11 8.19
CA HIS A 43 -37.98 -36.13 7.13
C HIS A 43 -37.54 -34.74 7.59
N GLN A 44 -37.96 -34.31 8.78
CA GLN A 44 -37.55 -33.03 9.37
C GLN A 44 -36.03 -32.94 9.50
N ARG A 45 -35.38 -33.96 10.06
CA ARG A 45 -33.91 -34.00 10.15
C ARG A 45 -33.20 -33.90 8.80
N ARG A 46 -33.73 -34.55 7.76
CA ARG A 46 -33.14 -34.46 6.41
C ARG A 46 -33.25 -33.06 5.82
N GLU A 47 -34.38 -32.39 6.05
CA GLU A 47 -34.55 -31.00 5.61
C GLU A 47 -33.64 -30.05 6.40
N GLU A 48 -33.51 -30.24 7.71
CA GLU A 48 -32.58 -29.47 8.56
C GLU A 48 -31.12 -29.66 8.12
N ASP A 49 -30.68 -30.91 7.91
CA ASP A 49 -29.32 -31.23 7.44
C ASP A 49 -29.05 -30.58 6.08
N LYS A 50 -30.03 -30.61 5.17
CA LYS A 50 -29.91 -30.01 3.83
C LYS A 50 -29.84 -28.49 3.91
N GLU A 51 -30.62 -27.87 4.79
CA GLU A 51 -30.58 -26.43 5.00
C GLU A 51 -29.23 -26.00 5.61
N GLU A 52 -28.73 -26.76 6.59
CA GLU A 52 -27.42 -26.53 7.20
C GLU A 52 -26.28 -26.68 6.17
N GLU A 53 -26.34 -27.72 5.33
CA GLU A 53 -25.38 -27.92 4.24
C GLU A 53 -25.40 -26.74 3.26
N GLU A 54 -26.59 -26.25 2.90
CA GLU A 54 -26.73 -25.11 2.00
C GLU A 54 -26.17 -23.82 2.61
N ARG A 55 -26.45 -23.56 3.89
CA ARG A 55 -25.86 -22.42 4.63
C ARG A 55 -24.34 -22.51 4.67
N HIS A 56 -23.78 -23.67 4.98
CA HIS A 56 -22.34 -23.89 4.98
C HIS A 56 -21.72 -23.70 3.60
N ARG A 57 -22.39 -24.16 2.53
CA ARG A 57 -21.94 -23.97 1.16
C ARG A 57 -21.89 -22.48 0.80
N ARG A 58 -22.97 -21.74 1.05
CA ARG A 58 -23.03 -20.29 0.80
C ARG A 58 -21.94 -19.54 1.58
N HIS A 59 -21.75 -19.88 2.85
CA HIS A 59 -20.70 -19.26 3.66
C HIS A 59 -19.29 -19.51 3.11
N ARG A 60 -19.00 -20.73 2.63
CA ARG A 60 -17.71 -21.04 1.97
C ARG A 60 -17.53 -20.28 0.66
N GLU A 61 -18.60 -20.10 -0.12
CA GLU A 61 -18.57 -19.32 -1.36
C GLU A 61 -18.31 -17.83 -1.08
N GLU A 62 -19.01 -17.25 -0.10
CA GLU A 62 -18.79 -15.87 0.35
C GLU A 62 -17.35 -15.65 0.84
N GLN A 63 -16.80 -16.58 1.64
CA GLN A 63 -15.40 -16.49 2.09
C GLN A 63 -14.42 -16.52 0.90
N ARG A 64 -14.65 -17.38 -0.08
CA ARG A 64 -13.79 -17.46 -1.29
C ARG A 64 -13.87 -16.18 -2.11
N GLU A 65 -15.06 -15.60 -2.25
CA GLU A 65 -15.23 -14.34 -2.96
C GLU A 65 -14.55 -13.19 -2.21
N HIS A 66 -14.72 -13.11 -0.89
CA HIS A 66 -14.04 -12.12 -0.06
C HIS A 66 -12.52 -12.24 -0.15
N ASP A 67 -11.98 -13.46 -0.08
CA ASP A 67 -10.55 -13.70 -0.26
C ASP A 67 -10.04 -13.28 -1.64
N ARG A 68 -10.84 -13.52 -2.68
CA ARG A 68 -10.51 -13.11 -4.05
C ARG A 68 -10.45 -11.57 -4.14
N ILE A 69 -11.47 -10.88 -3.63
CA ILE A 69 -11.54 -9.42 -3.61
C ILE A 69 -10.35 -8.86 -2.81
N ASN A 70 -10.07 -9.41 -1.63
CA ASN A 70 -8.98 -8.96 -0.78
C ASN A 70 -7.61 -9.14 -1.46
N ARG A 71 -7.39 -10.25 -2.20
CA ARG A 71 -6.16 -10.43 -2.99
C ARG A 71 -5.98 -9.37 -4.06
N VAL A 72 -7.04 -9.05 -4.81
CA VAL A 72 -7.00 -8.00 -5.85
C VAL A 72 -6.71 -6.65 -5.20
N TYR A 73 -7.43 -6.30 -4.13
CA TYR A 73 -7.22 -5.06 -3.39
C TYR A 73 -5.79 -4.92 -2.85
N LEU A 74 -5.25 -5.98 -2.24
CA LEU A 74 -3.87 -5.97 -1.73
C LEU A 74 -2.83 -5.86 -2.85
N HIS A 75 -3.09 -6.48 -4.00
CA HIS A 75 -2.23 -6.35 -5.17
C HIS A 75 -2.22 -4.92 -5.70
N ASP A 76 -3.39 -4.30 -5.88
CA ASP A 76 -3.52 -2.93 -6.38
C ASP A 76 -2.90 -1.93 -5.40
N LYS A 77 -3.11 -2.12 -4.09
CA LYS A 77 -2.47 -1.32 -3.05
C LYS A 77 -0.93 -1.39 -3.11
N LYS A 78 -0.37 -2.57 -3.37
CA LYS A 78 1.09 -2.73 -3.55
C LYS A 78 1.58 -2.03 -4.82
N ARG A 79 0.83 -2.14 -5.92
CA ARG A 79 1.13 -1.47 -7.18
C ARG A 79 1.12 0.06 -7.02
N ASP A 80 0.12 0.61 -6.33
CA ASP A 80 0.03 2.03 -6.04
C ASP A 80 1.17 2.52 -5.16
N ALA A 81 1.55 1.75 -4.13
CA ALA A 81 2.70 2.07 -3.30
C ALA A 81 4.00 2.11 -4.11
N ALA A 82 4.21 1.15 -5.01
CA ALA A 82 5.36 1.12 -5.91
C ALA A 82 5.36 2.31 -6.88
N ALA A 83 4.21 2.65 -7.48
CA ALA A 83 4.08 3.79 -8.37
C ALA A 83 4.38 5.12 -7.66
N ARG A 84 3.89 5.30 -6.42
CA ARG A 84 4.21 6.47 -5.59
C ARG A 84 5.70 6.57 -5.28
N LEU A 85 6.37 5.45 -5.01
CA LEU A 85 7.80 5.43 -4.74
C LEU A 85 8.61 5.76 -6.00
N ALA A 86 8.22 5.21 -7.16
CA ALA A 86 8.83 5.55 -8.44
C ALA A 86 8.64 7.03 -8.80
N ALA A 87 7.44 7.60 -8.56
CA ALA A 87 7.19 9.02 -8.77
C ALA A 87 8.09 9.89 -7.88
N LYS A 88 8.25 9.55 -6.59
CA LYS A 88 9.18 10.25 -5.69
C LYS A 88 10.62 10.21 -6.21
N GLN A 89 11.09 9.04 -6.62
CA GLN A 89 12.45 8.89 -7.18
C GLN A 89 12.65 9.69 -8.46
N TYR A 90 11.67 9.68 -9.37
CA TYR A 90 11.70 10.50 -10.57
C TYR A 90 11.79 11.98 -10.23
N THR A 91 10.91 12.48 -9.35
CA THR A 91 10.93 13.90 -8.96
C THR A 91 12.26 14.32 -8.33
N ALA A 92 12.82 13.49 -7.42
CA ALA A 92 14.12 13.75 -6.80
C ALA A 92 15.24 13.89 -7.86
N ARG A 93 15.33 12.92 -8.78
CA ARG A 93 16.33 12.96 -9.87
C ARG A 93 16.13 14.16 -10.80
N THR A 94 14.89 14.51 -11.13
CA THR A 94 14.62 15.67 -11.99
C THR A 94 14.99 16.98 -11.30
N PHE A 95 14.75 17.12 -9.99
CA PHE A 95 15.15 18.32 -9.26
C PHE A 95 16.67 18.43 -9.14
N GLU A 96 17.38 17.31 -8.91
CA GLU A 96 18.85 17.29 -8.95
C GLU A 96 19.39 17.72 -10.32
N ALA A 97 18.82 17.20 -11.41
CA ALA A 97 19.23 17.57 -12.76
C ALA A 97 18.97 19.06 -13.06
N ILE A 98 17.83 19.60 -12.64
CA ILE A 98 17.50 21.02 -12.80
C ILE A 98 18.44 21.90 -11.99
N ASN A 99 18.75 21.52 -10.75
CA ASN A 99 19.68 22.27 -9.91
C ASN A 99 21.09 22.27 -10.52
N SER A 100 21.59 21.11 -10.96
CA SER A 100 22.89 21.04 -11.65
C SER A 100 22.94 21.87 -12.93
N HIS A 101 21.86 21.87 -13.71
CA HIS A 101 21.76 22.70 -14.91
C HIS A 101 21.75 24.20 -14.56
N ARG A 102 21.05 24.59 -13.48
CA ARG A 102 21.04 25.97 -12.99
C ARG A 102 22.44 26.41 -12.53
N ASP A 103 23.15 25.57 -11.80
CA ASP A 103 24.51 25.85 -11.32
C ASP A 103 25.49 26.00 -12.51
N SER A 104 25.35 25.15 -13.54
CA SER A 104 26.12 25.28 -14.79
C SER A 104 25.86 26.61 -15.49
N LEU A 105 24.58 27.01 -15.63
CA LEU A 105 24.23 28.28 -16.25
C LEU A 105 24.77 29.49 -15.47
N GLN A 106 24.77 29.43 -14.13
CA GLN A 106 25.34 30.48 -13.30
C GLN A 106 26.87 30.56 -13.45
N SER A 107 27.56 29.43 -13.45
CA SER A 107 29.01 29.35 -13.70
C SER A 107 29.37 29.89 -15.09
N ASP A 108 28.64 29.48 -16.12
CA ASP A 108 28.87 29.94 -17.50
C ASP A 108 28.61 31.44 -17.63
N SER A 109 27.58 31.95 -16.95
CA SER A 109 27.29 33.38 -16.89
C SER A 109 28.42 34.15 -16.21
N GLU A 110 28.88 33.73 -15.03
CA GLU A 110 30.00 34.37 -14.32
C GLU A 110 31.29 34.37 -15.14
N SER A 111 31.60 33.27 -15.83
CA SER A 111 32.78 33.19 -16.70
C SER A 111 32.63 34.07 -17.94
N GLY A 112 31.43 34.14 -18.53
CA GLY A 112 31.09 35.03 -19.63
C GLY A 112 31.27 36.50 -19.26
N PHE A 113 30.72 36.93 -18.12
CA PHE A 113 30.90 38.29 -17.58
C PHE A 113 32.38 38.63 -17.35
N LYS A 114 33.15 37.73 -16.71
CA LYS A 114 34.60 37.92 -16.53
C LYS A 114 35.34 38.03 -17.86
N SER A 115 34.92 37.32 -18.91
CA SER A 115 35.54 37.39 -20.23
C SER A 115 35.25 38.69 -20.97
N ILE A 116 34.06 39.26 -20.78
CA ILE A 116 33.66 40.55 -21.39
C ILE A 116 34.41 41.68 -20.69
N GLU A 117 34.41 41.71 -19.36
CA GLU A 117 35.17 42.70 -18.58
C GLU A 117 36.67 42.63 -18.88
N ALA A 118 37.24 41.42 -19.00
CA ALA A 118 38.65 41.25 -19.35
C ALA A 118 38.99 41.77 -20.76
N LYS A 119 38.09 41.60 -21.74
CA LYS A 119 38.27 42.14 -23.10
C LYS A 119 38.16 43.65 -23.11
N GLU A 120 37.17 44.23 -22.44
CA GLU A 120 37.01 45.68 -22.33
C GLU A 120 38.24 46.32 -21.65
N LEU A 121 38.73 45.72 -20.56
CA LEU A 121 39.97 46.14 -19.90
C LEU A 121 41.19 46.03 -20.81
N ALA A 122 41.31 44.95 -21.60
CA ALA A 122 42.40 44.81 -22.57
C ALA A 122 42.36 45.91 -23.63
N THR A 123 41.17 46.26 -24.14
CA THR A 123 41.01 47.37 -25.09
C THR A 123 41.31 48.74 -24.48
N GLU A 124 40.99 48.95 -23.20
CA GLU A 124 41.32 50.19 -22.47
C GLU A 124 42.85 50.30 -22.24
N VAL A 125 43.52 49.18 -21.95
CA VAL A 125 44.98 49.11 -21.81
C VAL A 125 45.68 49.35 -23.14
N GLU A 126 45.17 48.79 -24.23
CA GLU A 126 45.69 49.03 -25.59
C GLU A 126 45.55 50.50 -26.00
N ARG A 127 44.41 51.15 -25.67
CA ARG A 127 44.22 52.59 -25.90
C ARG A 127 45.19 53.48 -25.11
N SER A 128 45.46 53.13 -23.86
CA SER A 128 46.36 53.89 -22.99
C SER A 128 47.84 53.58 -23.26
N HIS A 129 48.15 52.41 -23.82
CA HIS A 129 49.50 51.93 -24.09
C HIS A 129 49.59 51.29 -25.49
N PRO A 130 49.49 52.09 -26.57
CA PRO A 130 49.38 51.59 -27.94
C PRO A 130 50.62 50.85 -28.46
N ASN A 131 51.77 50.99 -27.78
CA ASN A 131 53.05 50.38 -28.17
C ASN A 131 53.42 49.16 -27.30
N ALA A 132 52.55 48.73 -26.38
CA ALA A 132 52.81 47.58 -25.53
C ALA A 132 52.61 46.28 -26.33
N SER A 133 53.41 45.26 -26.02
CA SER A 133 53.22 43.95 -26.65
C SER A 133 51.89 43.31 -26.19
N PRO A 134 51.25 42.46 -27.02
CA PRO A 134 49.98 41.81 -26.66
C PRO A 134 50.03 41.06 -25.32
N THR A 135 51.18 40.48 -24.98
CA THR A 135 51.43 39.82 -23.70
C THR A 135 51.46 40.81 -22.53
N GLU A 136 52.05 41.99 -22.68
CA GLU A 136 52.03 43.05 -21.65
C GLU A 136 50.64 43.66 -21.46
N ILE A 137 49.88 43.83 -22.55
CA ILE A 137 48.49 44.31 -22.51
C ILE A 137 47.63 43.33 -21.72
N ALA A 138 47.69 42.03 -22.04
CA ALA A 138 46.96 40.99 -21.33
C ALA A 138 47.34 40.92 -19.84
N HIS A 139 48.63 41.02 -19.53
CA HIS A 139 49.10 40.94 -18.15
C HIS A 139 48.69 42.17 -17.30
N ARG A 140 48.61 43.35 -17.92
CA ARG A 140 48.11 44.58 -17.28
C ARG A 140 46.59 44.56 -17.12
N ALA A 141 45.85 44.08 -18.12
CA ALA A 141 44.40 43.93 -18.06
C ALA A 141 43.98 42.95 -16.93
N LEU A 142 44.68 41.81 -16.79
CA LEU A 142 44.44 40.86 -15.71
C LEU A 142 44.73 41.43 -14.32
N ARG A 143 45.77 42.28 -14.18
CA ARG A 143 46.04 42.98 -12.91
C ARG A 143 44.93 43.98 -12.56
N LEU A 144 44.42 44.73 -13.54
CA LEU A 144 43.31 45.66 -13.34
C LEU A 144 42.01 44.93 -12.98
N LEU A 145 41.70 43.83 -13.67
CA LEU A 145 40.55 42.98 -13.36
C LEU A 145 40.60 42.50 -11.90
N HIS A 146 41.74 41.97 -11.43
CA HIS A 146 41.90 41.57 -10.04
C HIS A 146 41.69 42.73 -9.05
N LEU A 147 42.13 43.93 -9.39
CA LEU A 147 41.98 45.13 -8.55
C LEU A 147 40.52 45.58 -8.46
N VAL A 148 39.80 45.54 -9.58
CA VAL A 148 38.36 45.85 -9.65
C VAL A 148 37.55 44.82 -8.87
N MET A 149 37.84 43.53 -9.04
CA MET A 149 37.18 42.45 -8.29
C MET A 149 37.46 42.54 -6.78
N ALA A 150 38.71 42.79 -6.37
CA ALA A 150 39.05 42.95 -4.95
C ALA A 150 38.32 44.14 -4.30
N LYS A 151 38.14 45.22 -5.06
CA LYS A 151 37.40 46.42 -4.63
C LYS A 151 35.89 46.19 -4.56
N ALA A 152 35.32 45.39 -5.46
CA ALA A 152 33.90 45.03 -5.47
C ALA A 152 33.52 44.08 -4.32
N HIS A 153 34.43 43.20 -3.89
CA HIS A 153 34.21 42.26 -2.78
C HIS A 153 34.64 42.79 -1.39
N GLY A 154 34.98 44.07 -1.27
CA GLY A 154 35.26 44.72 0.03
C GLY A 154 36.57 44.31 0.71
N SER A 155 37.49 43.66 0.02
CA SER A 155 38.79 43.26 0.56
C SER A 155 39.90 44.09 -0.08
N LEU A 156 40.24 45.23 0.53
CA LEU A 156 41.45 45.98 0.18
C LEU A 156 42.69 45.11 0.45
N PRO A 157 43.60 44.90 -0.52
CA PRO A 157 44.88 44.28 -0.22
C PRO A 157 45.69 45.25 0.64
N THR A 158 46.04 44.82 1.85
CA THR A 158 46.92 45.57 2.75
C THR A 158 48.29 45.68 2.09
N VAL A 159 48.61 46.86 1.55
CA VAL A 159 49.95 47.15 1.04
C VAL A 159 50.84 47.35 2.25
N GLY A 160 51.59 46.31 2.62
CA GLY A 160 52.66 46.40 3.60
C GLY A 160 53.83 47.18 3.02
N ASN A 161 53.95 48.46 3.36
CA ASN A 161 55.19 49.21 3.24
C ASN A 161 56.13 48.77 4.36
N GLY A 162 57.11 47.92 4.01
CA GLY A 162 58.29 47.67 4.84
C GLY A 162 59.37 48.69 4.49
N LEU A 163 59.56 49.66 5.38
CA LEU A 163 60.83 50.37 5.59
C LEU A 163 61.66 49.56 6.59
#